data_AF-W7KTA4-F1
#
_entry.id   AF-W7KTA4-F1
#
_cell.length_a   1.000
_cell.length_b   1.000
_cell.length_c   1.000
_cell.angle_alpha   90.00
_cell.angle_beta   90.00
_cell.angle_gamma   90.00
#
_symmetry.space_group_name_H-M   'P 1'
#
loop_
_entity.id
_entity.type
_entity.pdbx_description
1 polymer ?
#
loop_
_entity_poly.entity_id
_entity_poly.type
_entity_poly.pdbx_seq_one_letter_code
_entity_poly.pdbx_strand_id
1 'polypeptide(L)'
;MITKISIQDFSPLLDVEKYGRLYMLKDVKKLDFGYRAKLSILKKEFNVLVKAKSSSLEIMEEGGKFVITVSFKGNEVVVEFTAISPLYALLTPVEFKISKNIETYAKDICSRATRQVSKKDLAILEVFRTVPSKTLDLRGTVCPVPEIEAKKAILSSRPFEPIEVLVDHPAAILYTLPEVARVFNCRYEVRNMGDYASFVFICGRKEGNLKLDLSDVKNVMRSEGEIARLYLYFDKVVKEVKVDKITSELFEVEGTKLIVASPEGREWLLTSLFEGPRLLGARLDYGNVKLFDEDALNSVIGYEGLTNVYYLGALSNPFLTNSLYF
;
A
#
# COMPACT_ATOMS: atom_id res chain seq x y z
N MET A 1 -22.18 11.80 -6.60
CA MET A 1 -23.01 12.99 -6.29
C MET A 1 -22.19 14.29 -6.25
N ILE A 2 -22.71 15.41 -6.78
CA ILE A 2 -22.06 16.74 -6.70
C ILE A 2 -22.87 17.64 -5.75
N THR A 3 -22.18 18.33 -4.84
CA THR A 3 -22.77 19.25 -3.87
C THR A 3 -22.00 20.57 -3.85
N LYS A 4 -22.73 21.69 -3.87
CA LYS A 4 -22.13 23.03 -3.77
C LYS A 4 -22.00 23.43 -2.31
N ILE A 5 -20.85 23.96 -1.94
CA ILE A 5 -20.54 24.45 -0.60
C ILE A 5 -19.98 25.87 -0.65
N SER A 6 -20.39 26.72 0.28
CA SER A 6 -19.95 28.12 0.36
C SER A 6 -18.82 28.25 1.39
N ILE A 7 -17.62 27.80 1.03
CA ILE A 7 -16.41 27.90 1.86
C ILE A 7 -15.22 28.34 1.00
N GLN A 8 -14.27 29.08 1.59
CA GLN A 8 -13.06 29.54 0.90
C GLN A 8 -11.87 28.60 1.08
N ASP A 9 -11.82 27.88 2.21
CA ASP A 9 -10.78 26.90 2.53
C ASP A 9 -11.43 25.61 3.03
N PHE A 10 -11.20 24.51 2.31
CA PHE A 10 -11.70 23.17 2.65
C PHE A 10 -10.69 22.34 3.43
N SER A 11 -9.45 22.81 3.62
CA SER A 11 -8.39 22.09 4.33
C SER A 11 -8.83 21.54 5.70
N PRO A 12 -9.63 22.26 6.51
CA PRO A 12 -10.16 21.72 7.77
C PRO A 12 -11.00 20.46 7.62
N LEU A 13 -11.71 20.29 6.50
CA LEU A 13 -12.54 19.11 6.25
C LEU A 13 -11.72 17.84 6.00
N LEU A 14 -10.44 17.99 5.66
CA LEU A 14 -9.51 16.87 5.45
C LEU A 14 -8.94 16.32 6.77
N ASP A 15 -9.15 16.99 7.89
CA ASP A 15 -8.76 16.50 9.22
C ASP A 15 -9.72 15.39 9.68
N VAL A 16 -9.35 14.15 9.37
CA VAL A 16 -10.14 12.93 9.65
C VAL A 16 -10.25 12.65 11.15
N GLU A 17 -9.22 12.97 11.93
CA GLU A 17 -9.23 12.77 13.40
C GLU A 17 -10.33 13.60 14.04
N LYS A 18 -10.45 14.85 13.62
CA LYS A 18 -11.41 15.79 14.19
C LYS A 18 -12.80 15.68 13.56
N TYR A 19 -12.86 15.45 12.25
CA TYR A 19 -14.10 15.54 11.47
C TYR A 19 -14.51 14.23 10.79
N GLY A 20 -13.95 13.08 11.16
CA GLY A 20 -14.29 11.77 10.59
C GLY A 20 -15.78 11.43 10.60
N ARG A 21 -16.54 11.92 11.59
CA ARG A 21 -18.00 11.74 11.66
C ARG A 21 -18.75 12.37 10.49
N LEU A 22 -18.20 13.40 9.86
CA LEU A 22 -18.74 14.02 8.64
C LEU A 22 -18.90 12.96 7.53
N TYR A 23 -17.92 12.06 7.47
CA TYR A 23 -17.81 10.96 6.53
C TYR A 23 -18.39 9.64 7.07
N MET A 24 -19.22 9.71 8.13
CA MET A 24 -19.82 8.54 8.79
C MET A 24 -18.83 7.57 9.43
N LEU A 25 -17.62 8.04 9.73
CA LEU A 25 -16.56 7.24 10.36
C LEU A 25 -16.67 7.25 11.90
N LYS A 26 -16.35 6.11 12.50
CA LYS A 26 -16.19 5.87 13.94
C LYS A 26 -14.82 5.25 14.22
N ASP A 27 -14.42 5.22 15.49
CA ASP A 27 -13.19 4.56 15.95
C ASP A 27 -11.95 4.96 15.13
N VAL A 28 -11.86 6.25 14.74
CA VAL A 28 -10.77 6.75 13.91
C VAL A 28 -9.46 6.62 14.68
N LYS A 29 -8.56 5.81 14.15
CA LYS A 29 -7.21 5.59 14.66
C LYS A 29 -6.21 6.06 13.62
N LYS A 30 -5.36 7.01 14.00
CA LYS A 30 -4.24 7.44 13.17
C LYS A 30 -3.23 6.32 12.98
N LEU A 31 -2.77 6.17 11.75
CA LEU A 31 -1.67 5.29 11.34
C LEU A 31 -0.55 6.17 10.79
N ASP A 32 0.63 5.59 10.58
CA ASP A 32 1.74 6.29 9.90
C ASP A 32 1.45 6.63 8.42
N PHE A 33 0.31 6.18 7.88
CA PHE A 33 -0.02 6.22 6.47
C PHE A 33 -1.50 6.56 6.17
N GLY A 34 -2.13 7.30 7.08
CA GLY A 34 -3.55 7.67 7.01
C GLY A 34 -4.31 7.27 8.27
N TYR A 35 -5.53 6.78 8.11
CA TYR A 35 -6.38 6.41 9.25
C TYR A 35 -7.05 5.06 9.02
N ARG A 36 -7.16 4.27 10.09
CA ARG A 36 -8.10 3.15 10.16
C ARG A 36 -9.34 3.62 10.89
N ALA A 37 -10.51 3.29 10.37
CA ALA A 37 -11.77 3.65 10.99
C ALA A 37 -12.83 2.57 10.72
N LYS A 38 -14.01 2.74 11.32
CA LYS A 38 -15.19 1.97 10.98
C LYS A 38 -16.22 2.85 10.29
N LEU A 39 -16.67 2.43 9.11
CA LEU A 39 -17.76 3.07 8.40
C LEU A 39 -19.08 2.38 8.76
N SER A 40 -20.02 3.12 9.34
CA SER A 40 -21.31 2.56 9.81
C SER A 40 -22.44 2.82 8.82
N ILE A 41 -22.99 1.77 8.24
CA ILE A 41 -24.03 1.83 7.21
C ILE A 41 -25.15 0.84 7.55
N LEU A 42 -26.39 1.32 7.71
CA LEU A 42 -27.58 0.49 7.95
C LEU A 42 -27.38 -0.58 9.03
N LYS A 43 -26.78 -0.20 10.17
CA LYS A 43 -26.43 -1.07 11.32
C LYS A 43 -25.31 -2.08 11.09
N LYS A 44 -24.71 -2.13 9.89
CA LYS A 44 -23.44 -2.83 9.65
C LYS A 44 -22.27 -1.88 9.85
N GLU A 45 -21.13 -2.43 10.27
CA GLU A 45 -19.87 -1.70 10.38
C GLU A 45 -18.84 -2.36 9.45
N PHE A 46 -18.14 -1.53 8.69
CA PHE A 46 -17.09 -1.95 7.77
C PHE A 46 -15.77 -1.36 8.23
N ASN A 47 -14.72 -2.17 8.32
CA ASN A 47 -13.38 -1.65 8.55
C ASN A 47 -12.91 -0.97 7.27
N VAL A 48 -12.46 0.28 7.40
CA VAL A 48 -12.02 1.09 6.27
C VAL A 48 -10.67 1.73 6.55
N LEU A 49 -9.86 1.83 5.49
CA LEU A 49 -8.70 2.71 5.44
C LEU A 49 -9.13 4.04 4.84
N VAL A 50 -8.62 5.12 5.42
CA VAL A 50 -8.91 6.48 5.00
C VAL A 50 -7.61 7.19 4.68
N LYS A 51 -7.50 7.70 3.45
CA LYS A 51 -6.36 8.48 2.98
C LYS A 51 -6.82 9.91 2.68
N ALA A 52 -6.27 10.86 3.41
CA ALA A 52 -6.42 12.28 3.09
C ALA A 52 -5.32 12.68 2.09
N LYS A 53 -5.72 13.29 0.98
CA LYS A 53 -4.83 13.92 -0.01
C LYS A 53 -5.05 15.42 0.03
N SER A 54 -4.26 16.18 -0.72
CA SER A 54 -4.32 17.65 -0.74
C SER A 54 -5.70 18.25 -1.03
N SER A 55 -6.54 17.54 -1.79
CA SER A 55 -7.88 18.01 -2.19
C SER A 55 -8.93 16.91 -2.21
N SER A 56 -8.66 15.77 -1.59
CA SER A 56 -9.60 14.66 -1.58
C SER A 56 -9.41 13.76 -0.37
N LEU A 57 -10.42 12.99 -0.06
CA LEU A 57 -10.39 11.95 0.95
C LEU A 57 -10.91 10.66 0.33
N GLU A 58 -10.13 9.60 0.43
CA GLU A 58 -10.43 8.28 -0.10
C GLU A 58 -10.70 7.32 1.06
N ILE A 59 -11.88 6.70 1.09
CA ILE A 59 -12.33 5.75 2.12
C ILE A 59 -12.50 4.40 1.44
N MET A 60 -11.65 3.45 1.79
CA MET A 60 -11.58 2.15 1.15
C MET A 60 -11.90 1.06 2.16
N GLU A 61 -12.85 0.19 1.86
CA GLU A 61 -13.10 -1.00 2.66
C GLU A 61 -11.87 -1.91 2.61
N GLU A 62 -11.41 -2.42 3.75
CA GLU A 62 -10.14 -3.13 3.84
C GLU A 62 -10.08 -4.33 2.86
N GLY A 63 -11.22 -4.96 2.57
CA GLY A 63 -11.32 -6.04 1.61
C GLY A 63 -11.45 -5.63 0.13
N GLY A 64 -11.39 -4.33 -0.19
CA GLY A 64 -11.53 -3.83 -1.56
C GLY A 64 -12.94 -3.99 -2.12
N LYS A 65 -13.96 -4.18 -1.28
CA LYS A 65 -15.35 -4.37 -1.73
C LYS A 65 -16.00 -3.07 -2.21
N PHE A 66 -15.57 -1.95 -1.64
CA PHE A 66 -16.00 -0.62 -2.06
C PHE A 66 -14.98 0.46 -1.76
N VAL A 67 -15.09 1.56 -2.48
CA VAL A 67 -14.30 2.78 -2.32
C VAL A 67 -15.24 3.99 -2.38
N ILE A 68 -15.02 4.95 -1.49
CA ILE A 68 -15.70 6.25 -1.46
C ILE A 68 -14.65 7.33 -1.66
N THR A 69 -14.78 8.12 -2.70
CA THR A 69 -13.90 9.24 -2.99
C THR A 69 -14.65 10.54 -2.76
N VAL A 70 -14.17 11.38 -1.85
CA VAL A 70 -14.68 12.73 -1.63
C VAL A 70 -13.66 13.72 -2.16
N SER A 71 -13.96 14.38 -3.27
CA SER A 71 -13.08 15.35 -3.93
C SER A 71 -13.59 16.77 -3.74
N PHE A 72 -12.70 17.69 -3.35
CA PHE A 72 -12.98 19.11 -3.20
C PHE A 72 -12.41 19.88 -4.40
N LYS A 73 -13.27 20.61 -5.11
CA LYS A 73 -12.90 21.44 -6.28
C LYS A 73 -13.50 22.83 -6.12
N GLY A 74 -12.73 23.76 -5.57
CA GLY A 74 -13.20 25.10 -5.26
C GLY A 74 -14.39 25.06 -4.29
N ASN A 75 -15.57 25.47 -4.78
CA ASN A 75 -16.81 25.50 -4.01
C ASN A 75 -17.69 24.25 -4.21
N GLU A 76 -17.14 23.19 -4.81
CA GLU A 76 -17.87 21.97 -5.11
C GLU A 76 -17.21 20.77 -4.43
N VAL A 77 -18.07 19.86 -3.98
CA VAL A 77 -17.67 18.56 -3.47
C VAL A 77 -18.29 17.49 -4.33
N VAL A 78 -17.45 16.58 -4.80
CA VAL A 78 -17.87 15.41 -5.55
C VAL A 78 -17.64 14.19 -4.67
N VAL A 79 -18.72 13.49 -4.32
CA VAL A 79 -18.67 12.22 -3.60
C VAL A 79 -18.96 11.11 -4.60
N GLU A 80 -18.02 10.23 -4.84
CA GLU A 80 -18.13 9.09 -5.75
C GLU A 80 -18.04 7.79 -4.97
N PHE A 81 -18.91 6.84 -5.30
CA PHE A 81 -18.97 5.52 -4.69
C PHE A 81 -18.79 4.45 -5.75
N THR A 82 -17.82 3.57 -5.54
CA THR A 82 -17.56 2.39 -6.38
C THR A 82 -17.65 1.15 -5.51
N ALA A 83 -18.34 0.10 -5.97
CA ALA A 83 -18.44 -1.17 -5.25
C ALA A 83 -18.66 -2.35 -6.19
N ILE A 84 -18.34 -3.55 -5.71
CA ILE A 84 -18.68 -4.81 -6.39
C ILE A 84 -20.20 -5.05 -6.43
N SER A 85 -20.67 -5.77 -7.45
CA SER A 85 -22.03 -5.67 -7.98
C SER A 85 -23.22 -6.05 -7.08
N PRO A 86 -23.11 -6.73 -5.92
CA PRO A 86 -24.26 -6.77 -5.00
C PRO A 86 -24.25 -5.61 -3.98
N LEU A 87 -23.09 -5.03 -3.68
CA LEU A 87 -22.96 -3.98 -2.65
C LEU A 87 -23.35 -2.60 -3.17
N TYR A 88 -23.25 -2.36 -4.48
CA TYR A 88 -23.54 -1.07 -5.07
C TYR A 88 -24.94 -0.54 -4.70
N ALA A 89 -25.97 -1.37 -4.87
CA ALA A 89 -27.35 -1.00 -4.57
C ALA A 89 -27.62 -0.79 -3.07
N LEU A 90 -26.92 -1.53 -2.20
CA LEU A 90 -27.08 -1.41 -0.74
C LEU A 90 -26.48 -0.09 -0.21
N LEU A 91 -25.41 0.37 -0.84
CA LEU A 91 -24.54 1.43 -0.31
C LEU A 91 -24.70 2.77 -1.06
N THR A 92 -25.52 2.83 -2.13
CA THR A 92 -25.84 4.08 -2.83
C THR A 92 -26.31 5.23 -1.91
N PRO A 93 -27.09 5.02 -0.83
CA PRO A 93 -27.49 6.10 0.08
C PRO A 93 -26.33 6.76 0.84
N VAL A 94 -25.15 6.14 0.85
CA VAL A 94 -23.96 6.65 1.55
C VAL A 94 -23.45 7.93 0.90
N GLU A 95 -23.40 7.99 -0.44
CA GLU A 95 -23.02 9.21 -1.17
C GLU A 95 -23.87 10.39 -0.74
N PHE A 96 -25.19 10.18 -0.69
CA PHE A 96 -26.16 11.20 -0.33
C PHE A 96 -25.98 11.68 1.11
N LYS A 97 -25.76 10.75 2.04
CA LYS A 97 -25.61 11.09 3.45
C LYS A 97 -24.31 11.83 3.74
N ILE A 98 -23.20 11.41 3.13
CA ILE A 98 -21.92 12.14 3.23
C ILE A 98 -22.07 13.54 2.62
N SER A 99 -22.65 13.64 1.42
CA SER A 99 -22.89 14.92 0.74
C SER A 99 -23.72 15.88 1.60
N LYS A 100 -24.83 15.40 2.19
CA LYS A 100 -25.68 16.17 3.11
C LYS A 100 -24.96 16.62 4.37
N ASN A 101 -24.14 15.76 4.97
CA ASN A 101 -23.35 16.11 6.14
C ASN A 101 -22.38 17.25 5.81
N ILE A 102 -21.65 17.13 4.70
CA ILE A 102 -20.71 18.15 4.23
C ILE A 102 -21.45 19.47 3.97
N GLU A 103 -22.56 19.45 3.23
CA GLU A 103 -23.40 20.63 2.97
C GLU A 103 -23.82 21.33 4.27
N THR A 104 -24.21 20.56 5.28
CA THR A 104 -24.75 21.07 6.55
C THR A 104 -23.67 21.67 7.44
N TYR A 105 -22.50 21.02 7.55
CA TYR A 105 -21.52 21.33 8.58
C TYR A 105 -20.26 22.06 8.07
N ALA A 106 -19.97 22.04 6.76
CA ALA A 106 -18.71 22.56 6.22
C ALA A 106 -18.45 24.02 6.59
N LYS A 107 -19.46 24.89 6.50
CA LYS A 107 -19.32 26.32 6.79
C LYS A 107 -18.93 26.59 8.25
N ASP A 108 -19.56 25.88 9.19
CA ASP A 108 -19.28 26.03 10.62
C ASP A 108 -17.90 25.49 10.99
N ILE A 109 -17.51 24.35 10.40
CA ILE A 109 -16.18 23.76 10.59
C ILE A 109 -15.08 24.70 10.09
N CYS A 110 -15.19 25.16 8.84
CA CYS A 110 -14.14 25.96 8.21
C CYS A 110 -14.03 27.37 8.79
N SER A 111 -15.13 27.95 9.29
CA SER A 111 -15.08 29.26 9.96
C SER A 111 -14.44 29.22 11.35
N ARG A 112 -14.47 28.07 12.04
CA ARG A 112 -13.84 27.90 13.36
C ARG A 112 -12.35 27.54 13.27
N ALA A 113 -11.94 26.88 12.19
CA ALA A 113 -10.57 26.43 11.97
C ALA A 113 -9.59 27.55 11.57
N THR A 114 -10.09 28.74 11.23
CA THR A 114 -9.26 29.91 10.85
C THR A 114 -8.41 30.48 12.00
N ARG A 115 -8.36 29.82 13.16
CA ARG A 115 -7.44 30.13 14.26
C ARG A 115 -6.49 28.95 14.52
N GLN A 116 -5.20 29.25 14.31
CA GLN A 116 -3.99 28.47 14.61
C GLN A 116 -3.59 27.40 13.58
N VAL A 117 -2.46 27.64 12.90
CA VAL A 117 -1.21 26.87 13.07
C VAL A 117 -0.02 27.81 12.80
N SER A 118 0.90 27.95 13.76
CA SER A 118 2.16 28.69 13.57
C SER A 118 3.24 27.79 12.99
N LYS A 119 3.75 28.18 11.82
CA LYS A 119 4.75 27.51 10.96
C LYS A 119 6.20 27.48 11.52
N LYS A 120 6.42 27.37 12.83
CA LYS A 120 7.74 27.67 13.42
C LYS A 120 8.64 26.47 13.79
N ASP A 121 8.13 25.24 13.85
CA ASP A 121 8.91 24.11 14.37
C ASP A 121 9.63 23.24 13.32
N LEU A 122 9.44 23.51 12.01
CA LEU A 122 10.00 22.67 10.93
C LEU A 122 11.43 23.03 10.50
N ALA A 123 11.89 24.27 10.75
CA ALA A 123 13.10 24.80 10.10
C ALA A 123 14.45 24.30 10.67
N ILE A 124 14.49 23.84 11.92
CA ILE A 124 15.77 23.47 12.57
C ILE A 124 16.17 22.01 12.28
N LEU A 125 15.21 21.16 11.92
CA LEU A 125 15.46 19.75 11.57
C LEU A 125 15.91 19.54 10.12
N GLU A 126 15.81 20.54 9.24
CA GLU A 126 16.15 20.41 7.81
C GLU A 126 17.66 20.47 7.53
N VAL A 127 18.44 21.12 8.40
CA VAL A 127 19.87 21.40 8.17
C VAL A 127 20.75 20.14 8.27
N PHE A 128 20.33 19.11 9.01
CA PHE A 128 21.07 17.86 9.18
C PHE A 128 20.52 16.69 8.35
N ARG A 129 19.54 16.94 7.46
CA ARG A 129 18.93 15.88 6.66
C ARG A 129 19.76 15.60 5.41
N THR A 130 19.98 14.32 5.14
CA THR A 130 20.48 13.86 3.84
C THR A 130 19.53 14.33 2.75
N VAL A 131 20.04 15.14 1.81
CA VAL A 131 19.25 15.63 0.67
C VAL A 131 19.24 14.54 -0.40
N PRO A 132 18.07 14.00 -0.77
CA PRO A 132 17.98 13.00 -1.80
C PRO A 132 18.32 13.60 -3.17
N SER A 133 19.12 12.87 -3.95
CA SER A 133 19.42 13.24 -5.35
C SER A 133 18.30 12.80 -6.28
N LYS A 134 17.53 11.78 -5.88
CA LYS A 134 16.37 11.25 -6.60
C LYS A 134 15.29 10.84 -5.61
N THR A 135 14.03 11.15 -5.93
CA THR A 135 12.86 10.73 -5.15
C THR A 135 11.96 9.85 -6.03
N LEU A 136 11.61 8.66 -5.55
CA LEU A 136 10.58 7.79 -6.10
C LEU A 136 9.33 7.87 -5.22
N ASP A 137 8.21 8.27 -5.81
CA ASP A 137 6.92 8.27 -5.13
C ASP A 137 6.19 6.95 -5.40
N LEU A 138 6.15 6.08 -4.38
CA LEU A 138 5.51 4.76 -4.42
C LEU A 138 4.33 4.69 -3.44
N ARG A 139 3.82 5.84 -2.99
CA ARG A 139 2.61 5.91 -2.18
C ARG A 139 1.43 5.36 -2.98
N GLY A 140 0.52 4.66 -2.30
CA GLY A 140 -0.61 3.98 -2.93
C GLY A 140 -0.27 2.61 -3.50
N THR A 141 1.00 2.29 -3.74
CA THR A 141 1.39 0.98 -4.27
C THR A 141 1.37 -0.10 -3.19
N VAL A 142 1.19 -1.35 -3.61
CA VAL A 142 1.25 -2.53 -2.76
C VAL A 142 2.45 -3.39 -3.12
N CYS A 143 2.91 -4.19 -2.17
CA CYS A 143 3.92 -5.22 -2.42
C CYS A 143 3.53 -6.05 -3.66
N PRO A 144 4.46 -6.33 -4.60
CA PRO A 144 5.92 -6.20 -4.51
C PRO A 144 6.50 -4.95 -5.20
N VAL A 145 5.65 -3.98 -5.55
CA VAL A 145 6.04 -2.82 -6.37
C VAL A 145 7.08 -1.92 -5.66
N PRO A 146 6.91 -1.55 -4.36
CA PRO A 146 7.92 -0.77 -3.64
C PRO A 146 9.33 -1.36 -3.71
N GLU A 147 9.45 -2.67 -3.53
CA GLU A 147 10.71 -3.40 -3.45
C GLU A 147 11.40 -3.46 -4.81
N ILE A 148 10.64 -3.75 -5.87
CA ILE A 148 11.14 -3.83 -7.25
C ILE A 148 11.64 -2.46 -7.71
N GLU A 149 10.86 -1.41 -7.51
CA GLU A 149 11.24 -0.06 -7.94
C GLU A 149 12.38 0.51 -7.10
N ALA A 150 12.41 0.24 -5.79
CA ALA A 150 13.56 0.58 -4.94
C ALA A 150 14.83 -0.13 -5.43
N LYS A 151 14.77 -1.43 -5.73
CA LYS A 151 15.89 -2.19 -6.32
C LYS A 151 16.39 -1.54 -7.62
N LYS A 152 15.50 -1.25 -8.56
CA LYS A 152 15.86 -0.61 -9.84
C LYS A 152 16.50 0.75 -9.63
N ALA A 153 15.98 1.54 -8.69
CA ALA A 153 16.55 2.83 -8.34
C ALA A 153 17.98 2.68 -7.77
N ILE A 154 18.20 1.77 -6.81
CA ILE A 154 19.51 1.49 -6.22
C ILE A 154 20.51 1.00 -7.28
N LEU A 155 20.09 0.11 -8.18
CA LEU A 155 20.96 -0.40 -9.24
C LEU A 155 21.32 0.67 -10.28
N SER A 156 20.44 1.64 -10.52
CA SER A 156 20.66 2.72 -11.49
C SER A 156 21.40 3.95 -10.94
N SER A 157 21.45 4.13 -9.61
CA SER A 157 22.11 5.29 -9.00
C SER A 157 23.64 5.20 -9.00
N ARG A 158 24.32 6.31 -8.72
CA ARG A 158 25.77 6.31 -8.49
C ARG A 158 26.09 5.88 -7.05
N PRO A 159 27.29 5.34 -6.78
CA PRO A 159 27.72 5.07 -5.42
C PRO A 159 27.58 6.30 -4.52
N PHE A 160 27.05 6.09 -3.30
CA PHE A 160 26.74 7.10 -2.28
C PHE A 160 25.70 8.15 -2.67
N GLU A 161 25.06 8.03 -3.83
CA GLU A 161 23.95 8.89 -4.22
C GLU A 161 22.70 8.56 -3.38
N PRO A 162 22.18 9.52 -2.58
CA PRO A 162 21.01 9.24 -1.74
C PRO A 162 19.73 9.16 -2.57
N ILE A 163 18.98 8.07 -2.41
CA ILE A 163 17.70 7.84 -3.10
C ILE A 163 16.59 7.84 -2.06
N GLU A 164 15.60 8.70 -2.24
CA GLU A 164 14.40 8.70 -1.42
C GLU A 164 13.29 7.87 -2.08
N VAL A 165 12.62 7.06 -1.27
CA VAL A 165 11.46 6.26 -1.64
C VAL A 165 10.32 6.64 -0.69
N LEU A 166 9.24 7.20 -1.24
CA LEU A 166 8.05 7.55 -0.48
C LEU A 166 7.07 6.37 -0.48
N VAL A 167 6.72 5.85 0.69
CA VAL A 167 5.83 4.69 0.83
C VAL A 167 4.79 4.90 1.93
N ASP A 168 3.61 4.32 1.70
CA ASP A 168 2.46 4.42 2.61
C ASP A 168 2.01 3.05 3.13
N HIS A 169 2.90 2.05 3.11
CA HIS A 169 2.59 0.69 3.54
C HIS A 169 3.48 0.24 4.71
N PRO A 170 2.94 -0.13 5.89
CA PRO A 170 3.73 -0.51 7.07
C PRO A 170 4.70 -1.64 6.83
N ALA A 171 4.25 -2.70 6.15
CA ALA A 171 5.13 -3.84 5.88
C ALA A 171 6.34 -3.43 5.03
N ALA A 172 6.16 -2.45 4.13
CA ALA A 172 7.27 -1.93 3.34
C ALA A 172 8.29 -1.19 4.21
N ILE A 173 7.80 -0.36 5.12
CA ILE A 173 8.63 0.47 6.01
C ILE A 173 9.37 -0.38 7.05
N LEU A 174 8.68 -1.34 7.67
CA LEU A 174 9.17 -2.10 8.83
C LEU A 174 10.02 -3.31 8.45
N TYR A 175 9.73 -3.93 7.31
CA TYR A 175 10.32 -5.23 6.97
C TYR A 175 11.00 -5.21 5.60
N THR A 176 10.28 -4.87 4.53
CA THR A 176 10.79 -5.15 3.19
C THR A 176 11.84 -4.15 2.71
N LEU A 177 11.66 -2.84 2.87
CA LEU A 177 12.67 -1.84 2.49
C LEU A 177 13.95 -1.92 3.35
N PRO A 178 13.87 -2.16 4.69
CA PRO A 178 15.05 -2.51 5.48
C PRO A 178 15.79 -3.74 4.95
N GLU A 179 15.06 -4.77 4.52
CA GLU A 179 15.67 -5.95 3.90
C GLU A 179 16.32 -5.64 2.55
N VAL A 180 15.69 -4.82 1.70
CA VAL A 180 16.32 -4.32 0.46
C VAL A 180 17.63 -3.61 0.80
N ALA A 181 17.64 -2.73 1.81
CA ALA A 181 18.86 -2.06 2.25
C ALA A 181 19.93 -3.07 2.70
N ARG A 182 19.54 -4.10 3.45
CA ARG A 182 20.44 -5.17 3.90
C ARG A 182 21.07 -5.93 2.72
N VAL A 183 20.26 -6.36 1.75
CA VAL A 183 20.72 -7.13 0.58
C VAL A 183 21.70 -6.34 -0.28
N PHE A 184 21.46 -5.04 -0.45
CA PHE A 184 22.35 -4.16 -1.21
C PHE A 184 23.45 -3.49 -0.36
N ASN A 185 23.55 -3.86 0.92
CA ASN A 185 24.48 -3.28 1.88
C ASN A 185 24.44 -1.73 1.91
N CYS A 186 23.22 -1.19 1.90
CA CYS A 186 22.95 0.23 1.97
C CYS A 186 22.71 0.65 3.43
N ARG A 187 23.18 1.85 3.78
CA ARG A 187 22.66 2.57 4.94
C ARG A 187 21.29 3.16 4.56
N TYR A 188 20.39 3.30 5.54
CA TYR A 188 19.13 3.98 5.30
C TYR A 188 18.72 4.92 6.44
N GLU A 189 17.82 5.85 6.13
CA GLU A 189 17.13 6.74 7.07
C GLU A 189 15.62 6.65 6.83
N VAL A 190 14.81 6.56 7.88
CA VAL A 190 13.35 6.60 7.79
C VAL A 190 12.83 7.89 8.41
N ARG A 191 11.97 8.60 7.68
CA ARG A 191 11.39 9.88 8.09
C ARG A 191 9.88 9.75 8.10
N ASN A 192 9.26 10.07 9.24
CA ASN A 192 7.81 10.13 9.35
C ASN A 192 7.32 11.46 8.73
N MET A 193 6.48 11.37 7.70
CA MET A 193 5.92 12.52 6.99
C MET A 193 4.45 12.78 7.35
N GLY A 194 3.92 12.07 8.35
CA GLY A 194 2.53 12.12 8.80
C GLY A 194 1.68 11.02 8.18
N ASP A 195 1.41 11.11 6.89
CA ASP A 195 0.54 10.22 6.11
C ASP A 195 1.31 9.27 5.15
N TYR A 196 2.64 9.28 5.23
CA TYR A 196 3.54 8.33 4.58
C TYR A 196 4.92 8.38 5.27
N ALA A 197 5.81 7.48 4.89
CA ALA A 197 7.22 7.54 5.28
C ALA A 197 8.10 7.87 4.07
N SER A 198 9.13 8.68 4.30
CA SER A 198 10.26 8.85 3.39
C SER A 198 11.38 7.92 3.84
N PHE A 199 11.77 7.00 2.97
CA PHE A 199 12.84 6.03 3.20
C PHE A 199 14.03 6.39 2.29
N VAL A 200 15.13 6.85 2.87
CA VAL A 200 16.30 7.32 2.12
C VAL A 200 17.40 6.27 2.16
N PHE A 201 17.78 5.72 1.02
CA PHE A 201 18.88 4.78 0.85
C PHE A 201 20.18 5.50 0.51
N ILE A 202 21.30 5.06 1.11
CA ILE A 202 22.67 5.51 0.80
C ILE A 202 23.52 4.26 0.61
N CYS A 203 23.86 3.94 -0.64
CA CYS A 203 24.52 2.68 -0.98
C CYS A 203 25.97 2.92 -1.42
N GLY A 204 26.94 2.38 -0.67
CA GLY A 204 28.37 2.62 -0.94
C GLY A 204 28.99 1.76 -2.06
N ARG A 205 28.46 0.54 -2.30
CA ARG A 205 28.89 -0.36 -3.38
C ARG A 205 27.70 -1.15 -3.93
N LYS A 206 27.76 -1.49 -5.22
CA LYS A 206 26.70 -2.20 -5.97
C LYS A 206 26.94 -3.71 -6.03
N GLU A 207 27.01 -4.38 -4.88
CA GLU A 207 27.10 -5.84 -4.85
C GLU A 207 25.99 -6.39 -3.98
N GLY A 208 24.85 -6.71 -4.60
CA GLY A 208 23.80 -7.49 -3.95
C GLY A 208 24.11 -8.98 -4.12
N ASN A 209 24.46 -9.68 -3.04
CA ASN A 209 24.59 -11.13 -3.07
C ASN A 209 23.22 -11.76 -2.87
N LEU A 210 22.40 -11.79 -3.92
CA LEU A 210 21.09 -12.41 -3.90
C LEU A 210 21.18 -13.87 -4.33
N LYS A 211 21.65 -14.73 -3.42
CA LYS A 211 21.48 -16.18 -3.55
C LYS A 211 20.19 -16.58 -2.83
N LEU A 212 19.30 -17.29 -3.51
CA LEU A 212 18.09 -17.84 -2.91
C LEU A 212 18.01 -19.31 -3.27
N ASP A 213 17.92 -20.17 -2.26
CA ASP A 213 17.67 -21.60 -2.45
C ASP A 213 16.16 -21.84 -2.43
N LEU A 214 15.60 -22.20 -3.59
CA LEU A 214 14.17 -22.45 -3.72
C LEU A 214 13.72 -23.73 -3.02
N SER A 215 14.64 -24.64 -2.68
CA SER A 215 14.30 -25.82 -1.87
C SER A 215 13.90 -25.45 -0.43
N ASP A 216 14.34 -24.28 0.04
CA ASP A 216 14.06 -23.75 1.38
C ASP A 216 12.97 -22.66 1.39
N VAL A 217 12.23 -22.49 0.27
CA VAL A 217 11.27 -21.39 0.10
C VAL A 217 10.22 -21.32 1.22
N LYS A 218 9.80 -22.45 1.78
CA LYS A 218 8.83 -22.48 2.88
C LYS A 218 9.35 -21.77 4.12
N ASN A 219 10.63 -21.95 4.45
CA ASN A 219 11.25 -21.27 5.60
C ASN A 219 11.48 -19.78 5.29
N VAL A 220 11.87 -19.45 4.06
CA VAL A 220 11.98 -18.06 3.58
C VAL A 220 10.65 -17.32 3.75
N MET A 221 9.54 -17.93 3.33
CA MET A 221 8.20 -17.31 3.45
C MET A 221 7.76 -17.16 4.91
N ARG A 222 8.14 -18.07 5.80
CA ARG A 222 7.80 -17.98 7.23
C ARG A 222 8.50 -16.84 7.97
N SER A 223 9.62 -16.35 7.44
CA SER A 223 10.39 -15.24 8.02
C SER A 223 9.89 -13.88 7.51
N GLU A 224 9.70 -12.91 8.41
CA GLU A 224 9.19 -11.57 8.07
C GLU A 224 10.17 -10.77 7.20
N GLY A 225 11.47 -10.85 7.48
CA GLY A 225 12.48 -10.13 6.69
C GLY A 225 12.79 -10.82 5.37
N GLU A 226 12.83 -12.16 5.37
CA GLU A 226 13.36 -12.92 4.22
C GLU A 226 12.37 -12.97 3.03
N ILE A 227 11.10 -12.64 3.24
CA ILE A 227 10.12 -12.54 2.15
C ILE A 227 10.52 -11.48 1.11
N ALA A 228 11.19 -10.40 1.53
CA ALA A 228 11.68 -9.39 0.60
C ALA A 228 12.73 -9.95 -0.36
N ARG A 229 13.50 -10.97 0.04
CA ARG A 229 14.44 -11.65 -0.88
C ARG A 229 13.72 -12.36 -2.01
N LEU A 230 12.48 -12.82 -1.81
CA LEU A 230 11.66 -13.38 -2.89
C LEU A 230 11.29 -12.29 -3.90
N TYR A 231 10.86 -11.10 -3.46
CA TYR A 231 10.54 -9.99 -4.36
C TYR A 231 11.78 -9.46 -5.08
N LEU A 232 12.95 -9.53 -4.44
CA LEU A 232 14.22 -9.18 -5.08
C LEU A 232 14.68 -10.24 -6.09
N TYR A 233 14.33 -11.51 -5.88
CA TYR A 233 14.72 -12.62 -6.77
C TYR A 233 13.78 -12.71 -7.98
N PHE A 234 12.48 -12.63 -7.72
CA PHE A 234 11.43 -12.52 -8.73
C PHE A 234 11.10 -11.04 -8.96
N ASP A 235 12.03 -10.30 -9.56
CA ASP A 235 11.97 -8.84 -9.68
C ASP A 235 11.29 -8.32 -10.95
N LYS A 236 10.82 -9.23 -11.82
CA LYS A 236 10.16 -8.86 -13.08
C LYS A 236 8.68 -9.16 -13.01
N VAL A 237 7.86 -8.12 -13.02
CA VAL A 237 6.41 -8.25 -13.27
C VAL A 237 6.21 -8.75 -14.71
N VAL A 238 5.75 -9.99 -14.85
CA VAL A 238 5.47 -10.64 -16.13
C VAL A 238 4.02 -10.41 -16.55
N LYS A 239 3.12 -10.35 -15.57
CA LYS A 239 1.69 -10.09 -15.78
C LYS A 239 1.13 -9.40 -14.54
N GLU A 240 0.20 -8.49 -14.76
CA GLU A 240 -0.62 -7.85 -13.73
C GLU A 240 -2.08 -8.01 -14.14
N VAL A 241 -2.93 -8.42 -13.19
CA VAL A 241 -4.37 -8.59 -13.42
C VAL A 241 -5.12 -8.01 -12.24
N LYS A 242 -6.22 -7.30 -12.52
CA LYS A 242 -7.22 -6.94 -11.52
C LYS A 242 -8.41 -7.88 -11.64
N VAL A 243 -8.80 -8.48 -10.53
CA VAL A 243 -9.95 -9.40 -10.44
C VAL A 243 -10.89 -8.96 -9.33
N ASP A 244 -12.17 -9.24 -9.48
CA ASP A 244 -13.19 -9.05 -8.45
C ASP A 244 -13.43 -10.33 -7.63
N LYS A 245 -12.91 -11.47 -8.09
CA LYS A 245 -12.95 -12.76 -7.41
C LYS A 245 -11.66 -13.56 -7.60
N ILE A 246 -11.19 -14.21 -6.54
CA ILE A 246 -10.03 -15.10 -6.59
C ILE A 246 -10.50 -16.53 -6.91
N THR A 247 -10.07 -17.05 -8.06
CA THR A 247 -10.35 -18.43 -8.50
C THR A 247 -9.06 -19.26 -8.52
N SER A 248 -9.19 -20.59 -8.48
CA SER A 248 -8.03 -21.50 -8.55
C SER A 248 -7.22 -21.34 -9.84
N GLU A 249 -7.88 -20.97 -10.93
CA GLU A 249 -7.27 -20.74 -12.26
C GLU A 249 -6.19 -19.64 -12.23
N LEU A 250 -6.24 -18.70 -11.28
CA LEU A 250 -5.22 -17.66 -11.12
C LEU A 250 -3.85 -18.22 -10.71
N PHE A 251 -3.81 -19.44 -10.19
CA PHE A 251 -2.59 -20.11 -9.74
C PHE A 251 -2.07 -21.14 -10.75
N GLU A 252 -2.78 -21.34 -11.87
CA GLU A 252 -2.32 -22.20 -12.97
C GLU A 252 -1.35 -21.42 -13.87
N VAL A 253 -0.06 -21.58 -13.60
CA VAL A 253 1.00 -20.80 -14.27
C VAL A 253 2.02 -21.70 -14.97
N GLU A 254 2.62 -21.19 -16.05
CA GLU A 254 3.73 -21.86 -16.70
C GLU A 254 5.08 -21.53 -16.04
N GLY A 255 5.89 -22.57 -15.81
CA GLY A 255 7.20 -22.47 -15.18
C GLY A 255 7.15 -22.00 -13.73
N THR A 256 8.26 -21.46 -13.22
CA THR A 256 8.33 -20.95 -11.86
C THR A 256 7.88 -19.49 -11.78
N LYS A 257 6.84 -19.19 -10.99
CA LYS A 257 6.32 -17.84 -10.78
C LYS A 257 6.05 -17.57 -9.30
N LEU A 258 6.45 -16.38 -8.86
CA LEU A 258 5.99 -15.83 -7.59
C LEU A 258 4.73 -15.01 -7.84
N ILE A 259 3.62 -15.41 -7.24
CA ILE A 259 2.33 -14.74 -7.34
C ILE A 259 2.15 -13.93 -6.06
N VAL A 260 1.87 -12.64 -6.21
CA VAL A 260 1.56 -11.74 -5.10
C VAL A 260 0.16 -11.18 -5.33
N ALA A 261 -0.74 -11.39 -4.37
CA ALA A 261 -2.10 -10.90 -4.44
C ALA A 261 -2.45 -10.08 -3.20
N SER A 262 -3.15 -8.97 -3.38
CA SER A 262 -3.63 -8.13 -2.28
C SER A 262 -4.88 -7.36 -2.72
N PRO A 263 -5.94 -7.32 -1.88
CA PRO A 263 -7.12 -6.52 -2.16
C PRO A 263 -6.71 -5.04 -2.16
N GLU A 264 -7.41 -4.20 -2.91
CA GLU A 264 -7.09 -2.76 -2.97
C GLU A 264 -7.07 -2.13 -1.56
N GLY A 265 -7.97 -2.58 -0.68
CA GLY A 265 -8.06 -2.15 0.72
C GLY A 265 -7.00 -2.72 1.67
N ARG A 266 -6.09 -3.57 1.18
CA ARG A 266 -4.93 -4.09 1.91
C ARG A 266 -5.27 -4.88 3.19
N GLU A 267 -6.44 -5.51 3.27
CA GLU A 267 -6.81 -6.41 4.37
C GLU A 267 -5.80 -7.56 4.53
N TRP A 268 -5.31 -8.08 3.41
CA TRP A 268 -4.38 -9.20 3.39
C TRP A 268 -3.34 -9.10 2.28
N LEU A 269 -2.27 -9.87 2.41
CA LEU A 269 -1.23 -10.02 1.40
C LEU A 269 -0.90 -11.50 1.25
N LEU A 270 -1.18 -12.04 0.07
CA LEU A 270 -0.74 -13.38 -0.32
C LEU A 270 0.58 -13.26 -1.08
N THR A 271 1.54 -14.10 -0.70
CA THR A 271 2.74 -14.37 -1.49
C THR A 271 2.89 -15.88 -1.65
N SER A 272 2.83 -16.36 -2.88
CA SER A 272 2.87 -17.79 -3.19
C SER A 272 3.82 -18.08 -4.34
N LEU A 273 4.57 -19.17 -4.24
CA LEU A 273 5.52 -19.61 -5.26
C LEU A 273 5.00 -20.90 -5.87
N PHE A 274 4.87 -20.91 -7.19
CA PHE A 274 4.44 -22.05 -7.97
C PHE A 274 5.51 -22.48 -8.96
N GLU A 275 5.58 -23.77 -9.25
CA GLU A 275 6.28 -24.36 -10.39
C GLU A 275 5.28 -25.19 -11.19
N GLY A 276 4.83 -24.65 -12.33
CA GLY A 276 3.66 -25.22 -12.99
C GLY A 276 2.43 -25.15 -12.08
N PRO A 277 1.64 -26.24 -11.98
CA PRO A 277 0.50 -26.31 -11.05
C PRO A 277 0.90 -26.62 -9.59
N ARG A 278 2.17 -26.90 -9.32
CA ARG A 278 2.63 -27.33 -7.99
C ARG A 278 2.95 -26.13 -7.11
N LEU A 279 2.30 -26.05 -5.94
CA LEU A 279 2.70 -25.10 -4.90
C LEU A 279 4.05 -25.51 -4.29
N LEU A 280 5.00 -24.57 -4.26
CA LEU A 280 6.28 -24.73 -3.58
C LEU A 280 6.24 -24.15 -2.15
N GLY A 281 5.51 -23.06 -1.97
CA GLY A 281 5.21 -22.48 -0.67
C GLY A 281 4.29 -21.28 -0.78
N ALA A 282 3.51 -21.01 0.26
CA ALA A 282 2.70 -19.81 0.32
C ALA A 282 2.69 -19.20 1.72
N ARG A 283 2.44 -17.90 1.79
CA ARG A 283 2.14 -17.15 3.00
C ARG A 283 1.01 -16.18 2.74
N LEU A 284 0.06 -16.15 3.65
CA LEU A 284 -0.96 -15.12 3.74
C LEU A 284 -0.77 -14.34 5.04
N ASP A 285 -0.52 -13.05 4.93
CA ASP A 285 -0.58 -12.13 6.05
C ASP A 285 -1.98 -11.51 6.13
N TYR A 286 -2.70 -11.75 7.23
CA TYR A 286 -4.04 -11.22 7.51
C TYR A 286 -4.07 -10.62 8.93
N GLY A 287 -3.94 -9.29 9.04
CA GLY A 287 -3.82 -8.62 10.33
C GLY A 287 -2.63 -9.17 11.16
N ASN A 288 -2.92 -9.78 12.32
CA ASN A 288 -1.90 -10.42 13.17
C ASN A 288 -1.78 -11.93 12.93
N VAL A 289 -2.54 -12.48 11.99
CA VAL A 289 -2.56 -13.91 11.67
C VAL A 289 -1.72 -14.15 10.43
N LYS A 290 -0.93 -15.22 10.46
CA LYS A 290 -0.19 -15.71 9.31
C LYS A 290 -0.62 -17.13 9.01
N LEU A 291 -1.04 -17.38 7.78
CA LEU A 291 -1.33 -18.72 7.28
C LEU A 291 -0.27 -19.11 6.26
N PHE A 292 -0.06 -20.41 6.09
CA PHE A 292 1.02 -20.94 5.26
C PHE A 292 0.52 -22.02 4.32
N ASP A 293 1.20 -22.15 3.19
CA ASP A 293 0.99 -23.20 2.18
C ASP A 293 -0.50 -23.32 1.80
N GLU A 294 -1.09 -24.51 1.94
CA GLU A 294 -2.45 -24.75 1.46
C GLU A 294 -3.50 -24.01 2.29
N ASP A 295 -3.24 -23.79 3.58
CA ASP A 295 -4.14 -23.00 4.44
C ASP A 295 -4.19 -21.54 3.96
N ALA A 296 -3.06 -21.00 3.49
CA ALA A 296 -3.00 -19.65 2.92
C ALA A 296 -3.82 -19.55 1.63
N LEU A 297 -3.66 -20.50 0.70
CA LEU A 297 -4.41 -20.52 -0.57
C LEU A 297 -5.90 -20.74 -0.35
N ASN A 298 -6.28 -21.73 0.45
CA ASN A 298 -7.68 -22.05 0.72
C ASN A 298 -8.43 -20.89 1.40
N SER A 299 -7.72 -20.03 2.13
CA SER A 299 -8.30 -18.86 2.77
C SER A 299 -8.61 -17.71 1.82
N VAL A 300 -7.95 -17.66 0.65
CA VAL A 300 -8.18 -16.59 -0.35
C VAL A 300 -8.97 -17.08 -1.56
N ILE A 301 -8.98 -18.38 -1.87
CA ILE A 301 -9.79 -18.93 -2.96
C ILE A 301 -11.28 -18.70 -2.65
N GLY A 302 -11.99 -18.13 -3.62
CA GLY A 302 -13.39 -17.74 -3.48
C GLY A 302 -13.59 -16.35 -2.86
N TYR A 303 -12.52 -15.65 -2.47
CA TYR A 303 -12.60 -14.27 -1.98
C TYR A 303 -13.21 -13.33 -3.03
N GLU A 304 -14.10 -12.44 -2.58
CA GLU A 304 -14.79 -11.44 -3.43
C GLU A 304 -14.42 -10.03 -2.96
N GLY A 305 -13.81 -9.27 -3.87
CA GLY A 305 -13.26 -7.93 -3.64
C GLY A 305 -12.25 -7.56 -4.73
N LEU A 306 -12.14 -6.27 -5.07
CA LEU A 306 -11.18 -5.81 -6.07
C LEU A 306 -9.77 -6.11 -5.59
N THR A 307 -9.08 -6.99 -6.30
CA THR A 307 -7.79 -7.56 -5.92
C THR A 307 -6.78 -7.40 -7.05
N ASN A 308 -5.60 -6.87 -6.71
CA ASN A 308 -4.47 -6.82 -7.62
C ASN A 308 -3.68 -8.13 -7.50
N VAL A 309 -3.38 -8.75 -8.63
CA VAL A 309 -2.59 -9.99 -8.72
C VAL A 309 -1.40 -9.75 -9.64
N TYR A 310 -0.21 -9.86 -9.07
CA TYR A 310 1.08 -9.72 -9.75
C TYR A 310 1.72 -11.09 -9.95
N TYR A 311 2.14 -11.37 -11.18
CA TYR A 311 2.88 -12.58 -11.52
C TYR A 311 4.32 -12.17 -11.80
N LEU A 312 5.22 -12.60 -10.92
CA LEU A 312 6.62 -12.25 -10.98
C LEU A 312 7.45 -13.42 -11.54
N GLY A 313 8.37 -13.09 -12.44
CA GLY A 313 9.41 -13.99 -12.93
C GLY A 313 10.77 -13.58 -12.39
N ALA A 314 11.67 -14.56 -12.25
CA ALA A 314 13.08 -14.27 -12.06
C ALA A 314 13.69 -13.89 -13.42
N LEU A 315 14.59 -12.92 -13.44
CA LEU A 315 15.50 -12.77 -14.58
C LEU A 315 16.33 -14.06 -14.68
N SER A 316 16.42 -14.64 -15.87
CA SER A 316 17.52 -15.53 -16.23
C SER A 316 18.80 -14.71 -16.16
N ASN A 317 19.37 -14.59 -14.97
CA ASN A 317 20.53 -13.76 -14.72
C ASN A 317 21.75 -14.50 -15.28
N PRO A 318 22.42 -14.01 -16.34
CA PRO A 318 23.58 -14.70 -16.91
C PRO A 318 24.77 -14.77 -15.93
N PHE A 319 24.70 -14.09 -14.79
CA PHE A 319 25.69 -14.15 -13.70
C PHE A 319 25.45 -15.29 -12.69
N LEU A 320 24.36 -16.07 -12.83
CA LEU A 320 24.08 -17.24 -11.97
C LEU A 320 24.48 -18.58 -12.63
N THR A 321 25.00 -18.58 -13.86
CA THR A 321 25.32 -19.81 -14.62
C THR A 321 26.80 -20.15 -14.75
N ASN A 322 27.73 -19.49 -14.05
CA ASN A 322 29.14 -19.89 -14.06
C ASN A 322 29.69 -20.11 -12.64
N SER A 323 29.41 -21.28 -12.08
CA SER A 323 30.26 -21.87 -11.03
C SER A 323 30.31 -23.40 -11.16
N LEU A 324 30.59 -23.87 -12.36
CA LEU A 324 31.18 -25.19 -12.62
C LEU A 324 32.23 -24.97 -13.71
N TYR A 325 33.39 -25.61 -13.56
CA TYR A 325 34.67 -25.35 -14.24
C TYR A 325 35.53 -24.25 -13.62
N PHE A 326 36.13 -24.56 -12.47
CA PHE A 326 37.58 -24.84 -12.36
C PHE A 326 37.80 -25.81 -11.18
#